data_AF-A0A9X7BC63-F1
#
_entry.id   AF-A0A9X7BC63-F1
#
_cell.length_a   1.000
_cell.length_b   1.000
_cell.length_c   1.000
_cell.angle_alpha   90.00
_cell.angle_beta   90.00
_cell.angle_gamma   90.00
#
_symmetry.space_group_name_H-M   'P 1'
#
loop_
_entity.id
_entity.type
_entity.pdbx_description
1 polymer ?
#
loop_
_entity_poly.entity_id
_entity_poly.type
_entity_poly.pdbx_seq_one_letter_code
_entity_poly.pdbx_strand_id
1 'polypeptide(L)'
;MDWIKFGTLVISFFTLLLSIYSARTLNQNKEKDRKVTVSLPEKRRMQKDLMDHITKVLDLGRKCFEETDENEKKKIKFELLNHKVYIWINLNEENSFAKELRSHSTEYIFWCASFLDSPNEKEKFNFRTDSYKNQRSIM
;
A
#
# COMPACT_ATOMS: atom_id res chain seq x y z
N MET A 1 10.18 16.08 -67.43
CA MET A 1 10.92 16.58 -66.23
C MET A 1 10.01 16.69 -65.00
N ASP A 2 8.69 16.82 -65.17
CA ASP A 2 7.76 17.08 -64.05
C ASP A 2 7.38 15.83 -63.23
N TRP A 3 7.47 14.64 -63.82
CA TRP A 3 7.18 13.37 -63.11
C TRP A 3 8.16 13.09 -61.97
N ILE A 4 9.44 13.42 -62.18
CA ILE A 4 10.49 13.27 -61.16
C ILE A 4 10.25 14.26 -60.02
N LYS A 5 9.88 15.51 -60.34
CA LYS A 5 9.56 16.56 -59.36
C LYS A 5 8.33 16.19 -58.52
N PHE A 6 7.30 15.62 -59.14
CA PHE A 6 6.10 15.12 -58.46
C PHE A 6 6.44 13.97 -57.50
N GLY A 7 7.26 13.00 -57.95
CA GLY A 7 7.75 11.91 -57.09
C GLY A 7 8.52 12.40 -55.86
N THR A 8 9.44 13.35 -56.03
CA THR A 8 10.16 13.97 -54.90
C THR A 8 9.25 14.74 -53.95
N LEU A 9 8.21 15.40 -54.47
CA LEU A 9 7.25 16.14 -53.65
C LEU A 9 6.48 15.19 -52.73
N VAL A 10 5.98 14.08 -53.28
CA VAL A 10 5.25 13.05 -52.52
C VAL A 10 6.15 12.44 -51.44
N ILE A 11 7.39 12.08 -51.77
CA ILE A 11 8.35 11.54 -50.80
C ILE A 11 8.60 12.54 -49.67
N SER A 12 8.86 13.81 -50.00
CA SER A 12 9.10 14.86 -48.98
C SER A 12 7.89 15.07 -48.06
N PHE A 13 6.68 14.98 -48.62
CA PHE A 13 5.44 15.11 -47.86
C PHE A 13 5.25 13.94 -46.89
N PHE A 14 5.51 12.70 -47.33
CA PHE A 14 5.48 11.53 -46.46
C PHE A 14 6.55 11.60 -45.36
N THR A 15 7.76 12.05 -45.68
CA THR A 15 8.82 12.24 -44.67
C THR A 15 8.40 13.28 -43.62
N LEU A 16 7.75 14.36 -44.05
CA LEU A 16 7.27 15.41 -43.15
C LEU A 16 6.14 14.91 -42.24
N LEU A 17 5.20 14.12 -42.77
CA LEU A 17 4.14 13.48 -41.98
C LEU A 17 4.72 12.50 -40.95
N LEU A 18 5.69 11.66 -41.33
CA LEU A 18 6.37 10.74 -40.43
C LEU A 18 7.11 11.50 -39.31
N SER A 19 7.77 12.61 -39.64
CA SER A 19 8.46 13.46 -38.66
C SER A 19 7.50 14.11 -37.66
N ILE A 20 6.31 14.54 -38.10
CA ILE A 20 5.29 15.10 -37.21
C ILE A 20 4.74 14.00 -36.29
N TYR A 21 4.49 12.81 -36.84
CA TYR A 21 4.00 11.67 -36.07
C TYR A 21 5.02 11.26 -35.00
N SER A 22 6.29 11.09 -35.37
CA SER A 22 7.37 10.73 -34.44
C SER A 22 7.60 11.79 -33.37
N ALA A 23 7.48 13.08 -33.71
CA ALA A 23 7.59 14.16 -32.74
C ALA A 23 6.45 14.13 -31.72
N ARG A 24 5.20 13.86 -32.17
CA ARG A 24 4.04 13.74 -31.27
C ARG A 24 4.16 12.52 -30.36
N THR A 25 4.54 11.36 -30.89
CA THR A 25 4.71 10.15 -30.07
C THR A 25 5.84 10.30 -29.06
N LEU A 26 6.95 10.95 -29.44
CA LEU A 26 8.05 11.24 -28.52
C LEU A 26 7.60 12.15 -27.36
N ASN A 27 6.81 13.18 -27.64
CA ASN A 27 6.32 14.09 -26.61
C ASN A 27 5.34 13.39 -25.65
N GLN A 28 4.42 12.57 -26.19
CA GLN A 28 3.52 11.75 -25.39
C GLN A 28 4.27 10.73 -24.53
N ASN A 29 5.34 10.11 -25.06
CA ASN A 29 6.15 9.17 -24.31
C ASN A 29 6.93 9.87 -23.19
N LYS A 30 7.48 11.06 -23.42
CA LYS A 30 8.12 11.86 -22.35
C LYS A 30 7.16 12.23 -21.22
N GLU A 31 5.92 12.59 -21.55
CA GLU A 31 4.90 12.88 -20.53
C GLU A 31 4.52 11.64 -19.73
N LYS A 32 4.34 10.50 -20.42
CA LYS A 32 4.10 9.20 -19.76
C LYS A 32 5.27 8.80 -18.87
N ASP A 33 6.50 8.89 -19.35
CA ASP A 33 7.71 8.56 -18.60
C ASP A 33 7.87 9.47 -17.37
N ARG A 34 7.59 10.77 -17.49
CA ARG A 34 7.59 11.70 -16.35
C ARG A 34 6.53 11.31 -15.32
N LYS A 35 5.30 10.97 -15.76
CA LYS A 35 4.22 10.54 -14.87
C LYS A 35 4.55 9.22 -14.17
N VAL A 36 5.15 8.27 -14.88
CA VAL A 36 5.62 6.98 -14.34
C VAL A 36 6.78 7.20 -13.34
N THR A 37 7.74 8.06 -13.67
CA THR A 37 8.90 8.36 -12.83
C THR A 37 8.51 9.02 -11.50
N VAL A 38 7.46 9.83 -11.47
CA VAL A 38 6.98 10.48 -10.23
C VAL A 38 6.04 9.57 -9.44
N SER A 39 5.16 8.82 -10.11
CA SER A 39 4.18 7.95 -9.43
C SER A 39 4.80 6.69 -8.80
N LEU A 40 5.84 6.10 -9.40
CA LEU A 40 6.51 4.92 -8.85
C LEU A 40 7.19 5.13 -7.48
N PRO A 41 7.98 6.20 -7.24
CA PRO A 41 8.57 6.45 -5.92
C PRO A 41 7.52 6.81 -4.88
N GLU A 42 6.45 7.51 -5.26
CA GLU A 42 5.35 7.85 -4.34
C GLU A 42 4.56 6.60 -3.94
N LYS A 43 4.20 5.73 -4.88
CA LYS A 43 3.59 4.42 -4.57
C LYS A 43 4.49 3.57 -3.69
N ARG A 44 5.81 3.52 -3.96
CA ARG A 44 6.77 2.81 -3.11
C ARG A 44 6.85 3.39 -1.70
N ARG A 45 6.81 4.71 -1.56
CA ARG A 45 6.79 5.39 -0.26
C ARG A 45 5.52 5.02 0.53
N MET A 46 4.35 5.09 -0.10
CA MET A 46 3.08 4.72 0.53
C MET A 46 3.04 3.24 0.95
N GLN A 47 3.54 2.34 0.10
CA GLN A 47 3.68 0.92 0.44
C GLN A 47 4.64 0.72 1.62
N LYS A 48 5.78 1.41 1.63
CA LYS A 48 6.74 1.34 2.74
C LYS A 48 6.12 1.83 4.05
N ASP A 49 5.45 2.98 4.02
CA ASP A 49 4.79 3.53 5.21
C ASP A 49 3.69 2.59 5.71
N LEU A 50 2.89 1.99 4.81
CA LEU A 50 1.91 0.97 5.17
C LEU A 50 2.54 -0.25 5.87
N MET A 51 3.62 -0.82 5.30
CA MET A 51 4.29 -1.98 5.88
C MET A 51 4.95 -1.66 7.22
N ASP A 52 5.51 -0.46 7.38
CA ASP A 52 6.04 0.03 8.65
C ASP A 52 4.94 0.11 9.73
N HIS A 53 3.76 0.62 9.36
CA HIS A 53 2.60 0.64 10.25
C HIS A 53 2.10 -0.75 10.63
N ILE A 54 2.03 -1.68 9.68
CA ILE A 54 1.64 -3.08 9.95
C ILE A 54 2.65 -3.73 10.91
N THR A 55 3.94 -3.54 10.65
CA THR A 55 5.01 -4.13 11.48
C THR A 55 4.97 -3.59 12.91
N LYS A 56 4.72 -2.30 13.09
CA LYS A 56 4.54 -1.69 14.42
C LYS A 56 3.32 -2.26 15.15
N VAL A 57 2.19 -2.45 14.47
CA VAL A 57 1.02 -3.10 15.08
C VAL A 57 1.32 -4.53 15.52
N LEU A 58 2.03 -5.29 14.69
CA LEU A 58 2.42 -6.67 15.04
C LEU A 58 3.41 -6.71 16.23
N ASP A 59 4.36 -5.78 16.28
CA ASP A 59 5.30 -5.69 17.42
C ASP A 59 4.60 -5.28 18.71
N LEU A 60 3.66 -4.32 18.65
CA LEU A 60 2.83 -3.94 19.79
C LEU A 60 1.92 -5.10 20.25
N GLY A 61 1.33 -5.83 19.31
CA GLY A 61 0.54 -7.03 19.61
C GLY A 61 1.36 -8.12 20.28
N ARG A 62 2.63 -8.32 19.88
CA ARG A 62 3.56 -9.21 20.58
C ARG A 62 3.84 -8.75 22.01
N LYS A 63 4.18 -7.46 22.20
CA LYS A 63 4.45 -6.87 23.53
C LYS A 63 3.25 -7.00 24.47
N CYS A 64 2.04 -6.85 23.95
CA CYS A 64 0.80 -7.07 24.68
C CYS A 64 0.72 -8.46 25.37
N PHE A 65 1.31 -9.51 24.79
CA PHE A 65 1.30 -10.86 25.37
C PHE A 65 2.45 -11.12 26.37
N GLU A 66 3.54 -10.37 26.27
CA GLU A 66 4.72 -10.52 27.13
C GLU A 66 4.67 -9.58 28.35
N GLU A 67 3.99 -8.44 28.23
CA GLU A 67 3.95 -7.42 29.27
C GLU A 67 3.14 -7.86 30.49
N THR A 68 3.68 -7.59 31.68
CA THR A 68 3.05 -7.94 32.95
C THR A 68 2.56 -6.70 33.71
N ASP A 69 3.18 -5.54 33.48
CA ASP A 69 2.82 -4.27 34.10
C ASP A 69 1.47 -3.73 33.58
N GLU A 70 0.55 -3.41 34.48
CA GLU A 70 -0.81 -2.96 34.14
C GLU A 70 -0.85 -1.54 33.53
N ASN A 71 0.12 -0.69 33.86
CA ASN A 71 0.24 0.66 33.33
C ASN A 71 0.79 0.64 31.90
N GLU A 72 1.80 -0.18 31.64
CA GLU A 72 2.32 -0.40 30.28
C GLU A 72 1.28 -1.11 29.40
N LYS A 73 0.49 -2.05 29.93
CA LYS A 73 -0.66 -2.63 29.20
C LYS A 73 -1.65 -1.58 28.73
N LYS A 74 -2.02 -0.62 29.58
CA LYS A 74 -2.94 0.48 29.22
C LYS A 74 -2.35 1.36 28.12
N LYS A 75 -1.05 1.64 28.19
CA LYS A 75 -0.33 2.40 27.16
C LYS A 75 -0.26 1.65 25.83
N ILE A 76 0.10 0.37 25.84
CA ILE A 76 0.15 -0.49 24.65
C ILE A 76 -1.25 -0.56 24.00
N LYS A 77 -2.30 -0.72 24.80
CA LYS A 77 -3.69 -0.71 24.31
C LYS A 77 -4.02 0.61 23.59
N PHE A 78 -3.66 1.73 24.20
CA PHE A 78 -3.91 3.05 23.61
C PHE A 78 -3.14 3.25 22.30
N GLU A 79 -1.89 2.80 22.24
CA GLU A 79 -1.07 2.84 21.01
C GLU A 79 -1.63 1.91 19.92
N LEU A 80 -2.06 0.70 20.27
CA LEU A 80 -2.72 -0.25 19.36
C LEU A 80 -3.98 0.34 18.73
N LEU A 81 -4.88 0.89 19.55
CA LEU A 81 -6.15 1.47 19.09
C LEU A 81 -5.95 2.77 18.30
N ASN A 82 -4.90 3.54 18.60
CA ASN A 82 -4.54 4.72 17.82
C ASN A 82 -3.80 4.41 16.53
N HIS A 83 -3.32 3.19 16.33
CA HIS A 83 -2.65 2.86 15.10
C HIS A 83 -3.67 2.75 13.96
N LYS A 84 -3.81 3.86 13.23
CA LYS A 84 -4.75 4.03 12.11
C LYS A 84 -4.28 3.28 10.85
N VAL A 85 -4.02 1.97 10.95
CA VAL A 85 -3.64 1.10 9.82
C VAL A 85 -4.65 1.24 8.68
N TYR A 86 -5.93 1.45 9.00
CA TYR A 86 -6.98 1.69 8.03
C TYR A 86 -6.72 2.91 7.12
N ILE A 87 -6.21 4.03 7.64
CA ILE A 87 -5.97 5.23 6.82
C ILE A 87 -4.96 4.92 5.72
N TRP A 88 -3.90 4.18 6.05
CA TRP A 88 -2.85 3.83 5.11
C TRP A 88 -3.26 2.77 4.10
N ILE A 89 -4.11 1.82 4.50
CA ILE A 89 -4.69 0.83 3.57
C ILE A 89 -5.64 1.51 2.59
N ASN A 90 -6.45 2.47 3.05
CA ASN A 90 -7.44 3.16 2.22
C ASN A 90 -6.82 4.15 1.22
N LEU A 91 -5.60 4.62 1.50
CA LEU A 91 -4.82 5.44 0.56
C LEU A 91 -4.29 4.65 -0.65
N ASN A 92 -4.41 3.31 -0.63
CA ASN A 92 -3.98 2.43 -1.72
C ASN A 92 -5.19 1.81 -2.43
N GLU A 93 -5.98 2.64 -3.13
CA GLU A 93 -7.25 2.25 -3.80
C GLU A 93 -7.11 1.11 -4.83
N GLU A 94 -5.92 0.89 -5.40
CA GLU A 94 -5.67 -0.14 -6.41
C GLU A 94 -5.32 -1.53 -5.83
N ASN A 95 -5.18 -1.67 -4.50
CA ASN A 95 -4.78 -2.95 -3.93
C ASN A 95 -6.01 -3.87 -3.78
N SER A 96 -6.04 -4.94 -4.58
CA SER A 96 -7.08 -5.98 -4.51
C SER A 96 -7.21 -6.64 -3.14
N PHE A 97 -6.14 -6.63 -2.35
CA PHE A 97 -6.09 -7.20 -1.00
C PHE A 97 -6.35 -6.16 0.09
N ALA A 98 -6.57 -4.88 -0.24
CA ALA A 98 -6.77 -3.81 0.76
C ALA A 98 -7.93 -4.12 1.71
N LYS A 99 -9.05 -4.64 1.18
CA LYS A 99 -10.23 -4.95 1.98
C LYS A 99 -9.94 -6.06 3.00
N GLU A 100 -9.26 -7.12 2.55
CA GLU A 100 -8.93 -8.27 3.39
C GLU A 100 -7.86 -7.91 4.43
N LEU A 101 -6.78 -7.24 4.01
CA LEU A 101 -5.73 -6.76 4.90
C LEU A 101 -6.27 -5.81 5.97
N ARG A 102 -7.23 -4.95 5.61
CA ARG A 102 -7.93 -4.08 6.56
C ARG A 102 -8.72 -4.89 7.58
N SER A 103 -9.49 -5.88 7.13
CA SER A 103 -10.28 -6.73 8.04
C SER A 103 -9.36 -7.42 9.04
N HIS A 104 -8.38 -8.17 8.54
CA HIS A 104 -7.46 -8.94 9.38
C HIS A 104 -6.66 -8.05 10.34
N SER A 105 -6.17 -6.89 9.89
CA SER A 105 -5.46 -5.93 10.75
C SER A 105 -6.36 -5.33 11.83
N THR A 106 -7.61 -5.00 11.49
CA THR A 106 -8.56 -4.42 12.44
C THR A 106 -8.95 -5.46 13.50
N GLU A 107 -9.25 -6.69 13.06
CA GLU A 107 -9.56 -7.79 13.96
C GLU A 107 -8.35 -8.16 14.83
N TYR A 108 -7.14 -8.15 14.28
CA TYR A 108 -5.91 -8.35 15.06
C TYR A 108 -5.78 -7.33 16.20
N ILE A 109 -5.93 -6.03 15.90
CA ILE A 109 -5.88 -4.96 16.90
C ILE A 109 -6.98 -5.16 17.95
N PHE A 110 -8.18 -5.53 17.52
CA PHE A 110 -9.30 -5.81 18.42
C PHE A 110 -8.96 -6.96 19.38
N TRP A 111 -8.47 -8.10 18.88
CA TRP A 111 -8.12 -9.24 19.73
C TRP A 111 -6.99 -8.95 20.70
N CYS A 112 -5.96 -8.21 20.29
CA CYS A 112 -4.90 -7.76 21.19
C CYS A 112 -5.44 -6.82 22.27
N ALA A 113 -6.32 -5.86 21.92
CA ALA A 113 -6.94 -4.98 22.91
C ALA A 113 -7.85 -5.75 23.88
N SER A 114 -8.63 -6.72 23.39
CA SER A 114 -9.50 -7.57 24.20
C SER A 114 -8.70 -8.50 25.13
N PHE A 115 -7.53 -8.98 24.71
CA PHE A 115 -6.62 -9.73 25.57
C PHE A 115 -6.16 -8.90 26.78
N LEU A 116 -5.86 -7.61 26.57
CA LEU A 116 -5.42 -6.71 27.65
C LEU A 116 -6.54 -6.39 28.65
N ASP A 117 -7.80 -6.39 28.19
CA ASP A 117 -8.96 -6.08 29.02
C ASP A 117 -9.55 -7.30 29.74
N SER A 118 -9.33 -8.51 29.24
CA SER A 118 -10.01 -9.68 29.78
C SER A 118 -9.39 -10.13 31.11
N PRO A 119 -10.18 -10.27 32.18
CA PRO A 119 -9.72 -10.86 33.43
C PRO A 119 -9.71 -12.40 33.40
N ASN A 120 -10.28 -13.03 32.36
CA ASN A 120 -10.49 -14.47 32.28
C ASN A 120 -9.41 -15.16 31.43
N GLU A 121 -8.66 -16.09 32.03
CA GLU A 121 -7.58 -16.81 31.36
C GLU A 121 -8.04 -17.66 30.15
N LYS A 122 -9.28 -18.20 30.16
CA LYS A 122 -9.82 -18.91 28.99
C LYS A 122 -10.11 -17.98 27.82
N GLU A 123 -10.64 -16.80 28.10
CA GLU A 123 -10.89 -15.77 27.10
C GLU A 123 -9.58 -15.22 26.54
N LYS A 124 -8.60 -14.94 27.39
CA LYS A 124 -7.24 -14.56 26.97
C LYS A 124 -6.62 -15.58 26.03
N PHE A 125 -6.76 -16.88 26.32
CA PHE A 125 -6.27 -17.93 25.42
C PHE A 125 -6.96 -17.89 24.05
N ASN A 126 -8.27 -17.68 24.01
CA ASN A 126 -9.02 -17.57 22.76
C ASN A 126 -8.58 -16.33 21.97
N PHE A 127 -8.52 -15.15 22.61
CA PHE A 127 -8.09 -13.91 21.96
C PHE A 127 -6.67 -14.01 21.42
N ARG A 128 -5.77 -14.68 22.15
CA ARG A 128 -4.41 -14.94 21.67
C ARG A 128 -4.43 -15.84 20.42
N THR A 129 -5.21 -16.92 20.43
CA THR A 129 -5.33 -17.83 19.29
C THR A 129 -5.90 -17.12 18.05
N ASP A 130 -6.96 -16.34 18.22
CA ASP A 130 -7.58 -15.58 17.15
C ASP A 130 -6.66 -14.47 16.61
N SER A 131 -5.89 -13.81 17.49
CA SER A 131 -4.87 -12.86 17.08
C SER A 131 -3.79 -13.52 16.21
N TYR A 132 -3.33 -14.73 16.54
CA TYR A 132 -2.33 -15.44 15.74
C TYR A 132 -2.86 -15.85 14.36
N LYS A 133 -4.13 -16.24 14.29
CA LYS A 133 -4.78 -16.55 13.00
C LYS A 133 -4.75 -15.32 12.08
N ASN A 134 -5.11 -14.16 12.63
CA ASN A 134 -5.16 -12.91 11.87
C ASN A 134 -3.76 -12.40 11.53
N GLN A 135 -2.79 -12.54 12.44
CA GLN A 135 -1.38 -12.27 12.14
C GLN A 135 -0.89 -13.08 10.94
N ARG A 136 -1.23 -14.37 10.87
CA ARG A 136 -0.85 -15.24 9.75
C ARG A 136 -1.55 -14.86 8.43
N SER A 137 -2.71 -14.23 8.49
CA SER A 137 -3.40 -13.71 7.30
C SER A 137 -2.88 -12.35 6.86
N ILE A 138 -2.11 -11.65 7.70
CA ILE A 138 -1.48 -10.35 7.41
C ILE A 138 -0.07 -10.54 6.80
N MET A 139 0.67 -11.57 7.23
CA MET A 139 2.03 -11.92 6.74
C MET A 139 1.99 -12.90 5.57
#